data_AF-A0AAE4K689-F1
#
_entry.id   AF-A0AAE4K689-F1
#
_cell.length_a   1.000
_cell.length_b   1.000
_cell.length_c   1.000
_cell.angle_alpha   90.00
_cell.angle_beta   90.00
_cell.angle_gamma   90.00
#
_symmetry.space_group_name_H-M   'P 1'
#
loop_
_entity.id
_entity.type
_entity.pdbx_description
1 polymer ?
#
loop_
_entity_poly.entity_id
_entity_poly.type
_entity_poly.pdbx_seq_one_letter_code
_entity_poly.pdbx_strand_id
1 'polypeptide(L)'
;MIVHKDDAGEWIKPTTGEIFYINEDALFPDLEFEFMTDVPGPYVWKWVMIWSAQVSSLSEKARGRTVKNLGKSGTFTQDDRHWDARKIGAVIGGTLRVVVQVGQREFIRTVKVLAKQPGADRIKAYIRTRDEPLMERLIQQESRFKHVINKDLEPIVAGDRGFGVVQLTNPMPSYSQIWSWKENVDAGIALLRKKRAAAKRDFEKEKPVSYTDEMLDTETITRWNGGKYHEWDQDKKKWVRQKSILCDTKTGNIGWDMTLESNSGKTESELHDRDKLTYSKMKAGQDEEHAWKYSGVCYADHIAAK
;
A
#
# COMPACT_ATOMS: atom_id res chain seq x y z
N MET A 1 -11.37 -15.86 -9.68
CA MET A 1 -11.31 -17.25 -9.18
C MET A 1 -12.09 -17.28 -7.88
N ILE A 2 -13.25 -17.92 -7.86
CA ILE A 2 -14.09 -18.07 -6.68
C ILE A 2 -13.72 -19.41 -6.05
N VAL A 3 -13.39 -19.43 -4.76
CA VAL A 3 -13.17 -20.70 -4.02
C VAL A 3 -14.53 -21.14 -3.50
N HIS A 4 -15.04 -22.25 -4.02
CA HIS A 4 -16.21 -22.93 -3.47
C HIS A 4 -15.85 -23.57 -2.12
N LYS A 5 -16.80 -23.59 -1.17
CA LYS A 5 -16.70 -24.33 0.10
C LYS A 5 -16.95 -25.83 -0.13
N ASP A 6 -16.27 -26.41 -1.12
CA ASP A 6 -16.36 -27.83 -1.44
C ASP A 6 -15.21 -28.56 -0.72
N ASP A 7 -15.16 -28.38 0.60
CA ASP A 7 -14.22 -29.11 1.42
C ASP A 7 -14.59 -30.61 1.39
N ALA A 8 -13.58 -31.47 1.29
CA ALA A 8 -13.77 -32.89 1.04
C ALA A 8 -12.73 -33.73 1.79
N GLY A 9 -13.13 -34.95 2.12
CA GLY A 9 -12.32 -35.90 2.87
C GLY A 9 -12.30 -35.64 4.37
N GLU A 10 -11.71 -36.58 5.10
CA GLU A 10 -11.59 -36.55 6.56
C GLU A 10 -10.29 -35.84 6.98
N TRP A 11 -10.43 -34.72 7.69
CA TRP A 11 -9.30 -33.90 8.14
C TRP A 11 -9.23 -33.87 9.66
N ILE A 12 -8.01 -33.90 10.19
CA ILE A 12 -7.73 -33.70 11.62
C ILE A 12 -7.65 -32.21 11.93
N LYS A 13 -6.91 -31.47 11.10
CA LYS A 13 -6.78 -30.00 11.18
C LYS A 13 -6.35 -29.42 9.83
N PRO A 14 -6.62 -28.13 9.58
CA PRO A 14 -7.51 -27.26 10.33
C PRO A 14 -8.99 -27.58 10.04
N THR A 15 -9.90 -26.95 10.78
CA THR A 15 -11.35 -27.03 10.49
C THR A 15 -11.72 -26.16 9.27
N THR A 16 -12.85 -26.47 8.60
CA THR A 16 -13.32 -25.67 7.45
C THR A 16 -13.49 -24.20 7.83
N GLY A 17 -12.86 -23.31 7.07
CA GLY A 17 -13.04 -21.88 7.19
C GLY A 17 -12.40 -21.27 8.45
N GLU A 18 -11.59 -22.05 9.17
CA GLU A 18 -10.82 -21.56 10.31
C GLU A 18 -9.96 -20.35 9.92
N ILE A 19 -9.83 -19.41 10.85
CA ILE A 19 -9.16 -18.13 10.61
C ILE A 19 -7.82 -18.14 11.35
N PHE A 20 -6.77 -17.88 10.61
CA PHE A 20 -5.40 -17.74 11.10
C PHE A 20 -4.92 -16.31 10.89
N TYR A 21 -3.97 -15.87 11.71
CA TYR A 21 -3.53 -14.48 11.73
C TYR A 21 -2.04 -14.36 11.49
N ILE A 22 -1.66 -13.62 10.45
CA ILE A 22 -0.36 -12.95 10.39
C ILE A 22 -0.30 -12.02 11.60
N ASN A 23 0.69 -12.23 12.47
CA ASN A 23 0.75 -11.52 13.74
C ASN A 23 1.26 -10.09 13.57
N GLU A 24 1.28 -9.35 14.68
CA GLU A 24 1.75 -7.96 14.76
C GLU A 24 3.23 -7.80 14.36
N ASP A 25 4.01 -8.89 14.28
CA ASP A 25 5.40 -8.92 13.81
C ASP A 25 5.55 -9.22 12.32
N ALA A 26 4.43 -9.28 11.59
CA ALA A 26 4.35 -9.70 10.20
C ALA A 26 4.90 -11.12 9.98
N LEU A 27 4.68 -12.03 10.93
CA LEU A 27 5.03 -13.44 10.78
C LEU A 27 3.79 -14.23 10.32
N PHE A 28 3.98 -15.11 9.34
CA PHE A 28 2.94 -16.02 8.87
C PHE A 28 2.51 -16.95 10.01
N PRO A 29 1.20 -17.25 10.16
CA PRO A 29 0.71 -18.05 11.27
C PRO A 29 1.25 -19.48 11.28
N ASP A 30 1.27 -20.08 12.47
CA ASP A 30 1.38 -21.52 12.62
C ASP A 30 0.09 -22.16 12.09
N LEU A 31 0.20 -22.77 10.90
CA LEU A 31 -0.93 -23.30 10.16
C LEU A 31 -0.55 -24.66 9.59
N GLU A 32 -1.11 -25.70 10.20
CA GLU A 32 -0.80 -27.08 9.89
C GLU A 32 -2.03 -27.78 9.32
N PHE A 33 -1.80 -28.53 8.25
CA PHE A 33 -2.78 -29.35 7.55
C PHE A 33 -2.48 -30.82 7.84
N GLU A 34 -3.48 -31.57 8.27
CA GLU A 34 -3.37 -32.98 8.55
C GLU A 34 -4.68 -33.70 8.24
N PHE A 35 -4.60 -34.82 7.53
CA PHE A 35 -5.76 -35.59 7.10
C PHE A 35 -5.65 -37.06 7.48
N MET A 36 -6.80 -37.73 7.54
CA MET A 36 -6.89 -39.16 7.82
C MET A 36 -6.99 -39.96 6.52
N THR A 37 -6.16 -41.00 6.43
CA THR A 37 -6.26 -42.01 5.38
C THR A 37 -5.51 -43.28 5.77
N ASP A 38 -6.00 -44.40 5.27
CA ASP A 38 -5.31 -45.71 5.26
C ASP A 38 -4.57 -45.96 3.94
N VAL A 39 -4.73 -45.08 2.95
CA VAL A 39 -4.04 -45.20 1.66
C VAL A 39 -2.58 -44.78 1.86
N PRO A 40 -1.60 -45.64 1.54
CA PRO A 40 -0.18 -45.27 1.65
C PRO A 40 0.16 -44.13 0.69
N GLY A 41 1.14 -43.32 1.10
CA GLY A 41 1.72 -42.27 0.25
C GLY A 41 2.52 -42.84 -0.93
N PRO A 42 3.11 -41.96 -1.75
CA PRO A 42 3.21 -40.51 -1.56
C PRO A 42 1.92 -39.75 -1.92
N TYR A 43 1.70 -38.63 -1.26
CA TYR A 43 0.57 -37.72 -1.50
C TYR A 43 1.01 -36.50 -2.31
N VAL A 44 0.19 -36.11 -3.30
CA VAL A 44 0.42 -34.88 -4.06
C VAL A 44 -0.36 -33.74 -3.43
N TRP A 45 0.35 -32.77 -2.89
CA TRP A 45 -0.21 -31.58 -2.27
C TRP A 45 -0.20 -30.42 -3.25
N LYS A 46 -1.34 -29.74 -3.37
CA LYS A 46 -1.50 -28.50 -4.12
C LYS A 46 -2.10 -27.47 -3.18
N TRP A 47 -1.59 -26.25 -3.23
CA TRP A 47 -2.16 -25.15 -2.48
C TRP A 47 -2.31 -23.91 -3.34
N VAL A 48 -3.31 -23.10 -3.01
CA VAL A 48 -3.54 -21.80 -3.63
C VAL A 48 -4.01 -20.80 -2.58
N MET A 49 -3.29 -19.69 -2.47
CA MET A 49 -3.68 -18.52 -1.70
C MET A 49 -4.24 -17.48 -2.66
N ILE A 50 -5.44 -16.96 -2.41
CA ILE A 50 -6.02 -15.87 -3.18
C ILE A 50 -6.59 -14.76 -2.31
N TRP A 51 -6.49 -13.53 -2.80
CA TRP A 51 -7.13 -12.38 -2.19
C TRP A 51 -7.62 -11.39 -3.25
N SER A 52 -8.85 -10.94 -3.08
CA SER A 52 -9.48 -9.92 -3.91
C SER A 52 -9.32 -8.58 -3.21
N ALA A 53 -8.37 -7.77 -3.66
CA ALA A 53 -8.10 -6.46 -3.09
C ALA A 53 -9.25 -5.50 -3.40
N GLN A 54 -10.09 -5.23 -2.40
CA GLN A 54 -11.22 -4.32 -2.49
C GLN A 54 -10.92 -3.00 -1.80
N VAL A 55 -11.33 -1.90 -2.43
CA VAL A 55 -11.12 -0.54 -1.92
C VAL A 55 -11.69 -0.41 -0.53
N SER A 56 -10.93 0.17 0.38
CA SER A 56 -11.32 0.48 1.75
C SER A 56 -11.08 1.95 2.04
N SER A 57 -11.97 2.56 2.81
CA SER A 57 -11.66 3.84 3.44
C SER A 57 -11.10 3.59 4.84
N LEU A 58 -10.32 4.54 5.38
CA LEU A 58 -9.84 4.45 6.76
C LEU A 58 -10.98 4.42 7.80
N SER A 59 -12.22 4.75 7.39
CA SER A 59 -13.42 4.86 8.24
C SER A 59 -14.10 3.54 8.64
N GLU A 60 -13.45 2.37 8.42
CA GLU A 60 -13.96 1.05 8.84
C GLU A 60 -15.31 0.63 8.22
N LYS A 61 -15.70 1.30 7.11
CA LYS A 61 -16.90 0.95 6.34
C LYS A 61 -16.68 -0.33 5.52
N ALA A 62 -17.78 -0.88 5.00
CA ALA A 62 -17.71 -1.98 4.05
C ALA A 62 -16.80 -1.63 2.87
N ARG A 63 -16.08 -2.62 2.36
CA ARG A 63 -15.21 -2.46 1.20
C ARG A 63 -16.02 -2.20 -0.06
N GLY A 64 -15.43 -1.43 -0.97
CA GLY A 64 -15.97 -1.10 -2.28
C GLY A 64 -15.56 -2.11 -3.34
N ARG A 65 -15.40 -1.63 -4.57
CA ARG A 65 -15.04 -2.46 -5.73
C ARG A 65 -13.67 -3.13 -5.59
N THR A 66 -13.50 -4.27 -6.25
CA THR A 66 -12.20 -4.93 -6.41
C THR A 66 -11.33 -4.15 -7.39
N VAL A 67 -10.09 -3.84 -7.00
CA VAL A 67 -9.11 -3.17 -7.87
C VAL A 67 -8.02 -4.10 -8.37
N LYS A 68 -7.82 -5.25 -7.71
CA LYS A 68 -6.85 -6.28 -8.10
C LYS A 68 -7.22 -7.64 -7.48
N ASN A 69 -6.99 -8.72 -8.21
CA ASN A 69 -6.93 -10.08 -7.66
C ASN A 69 -5.47 -10.49 -7.56
N LEU A 70 -5.06 -10.99 -6.40
CA LEU A 70 -3.73 -11.52 -6.12
C LEU A 70 -3.84 -13.01 -5.82
N GLY A 71 -2.81 -13.76 -6.22
CA GLY A 71 -2.75 -15.18 -5.94
C GLY A 71 -1.34 -15.71 -5.97
N LYS A 72 -1.10 -16.77 -5.19
CA LYS A 72 0.13 -17.57 -5.21
C LYS A 72 -0.29 -19.04 -5.06
N SER A 73 0.40 -19.95 -5.72
CA SER A 73 0.13 -21.38 -5.62
C SER A 73 1.43 -22.18 -5.62
N GLY A 74 1.32 -23.44 -5.25
CA GLY A 74 2.42 -24.39 -5.30
C GLY A 74 1.90 -25.82 -5.32
N THR A 75 2.79 -26.73 -5.72
CA THR A 75 2.56 -28.18 -5.72
C THR A 75 3.82 -28.88 -5.24
N PHE A 76 3.66 -29.95 -4.47
CA PHE A 76 4.76 -30.79 -4.01
C PHE A 76 4.24 -32.19 -3.66
N THR A 77 5.17 -33.11 -3.39
CA THR A 77 4.85 -34.50 -3.06
C THR A 77 5.61 -34.91 -1.80
N GLN A 78 4.95 -35.63 -0.90
CA GLN A 78 5.56 -36.17 0.33
C GLN A 78 4.79 -37.41 0.81
N ASP A 79 5.43 -38.27 1.58
CA ASP A 79 4.81 -39.45 2.19
C ASP A 79 4.00 -39.11 3.46
N ASP A 80 4.25 -37.93 4.04
CA ASP A 80 3.60 -37.51 5.27
C ASP A 80 2.19 -36.94 5.01
N ARG A 81 1.26 -37.24 5.91
CA ARG A 81 -0.12 -36.72 5.92
C ARG A 81 -0.20 -35.32 6.52
N HIS A 82 0.93 -34.82 7.04
CA HIS A 82 1.05 -33.51 7.68
C HIS A 82 1.80 -32.49 6.81
N TRP A 83 1.24 -31.29 6.64
CA TRP A 83 1.93 -30.17 5.98
C TRP A 83 1.82 -28.86 6.77
N ASP A 84 2.98 -28.27 7.07
CA ASP A 84 3.09 -26.92 7.62
C ASP A 84 3.10 -25.87 6.49
N ALA A 85 2.07 -25.02 6.48
CA ALA A 85 1.90 -23.96 5.49
C ALA A 85 2.97 -22.84 5.60
N ARG A 86 3.76 -22.78 6.68
CA ARG A 86 4.94 -21.87 6.74
C ARG A 86 5.96 -22.18 5.64
N LYS A 87 5.95 -23.39 5.07
CA LYS A 87 6.75 -23.76 3.88
C LYS A 87 6.39 -22.96 2.61
N ILE A 88 5.29 -22.21 2.59
CA ILE A 88 5.00 -21.22 1.53
C ILE A 88 6.11 -20.16 1.41
N GLY A 89 6.81 -19.88 2.52
CA GLY A 89 7.97 -18.99 2.56
C GLY A 89 7.65 -17.53 2.21
N ALA A 90 6.42 -17.07 2.47
CA ALA A 90 6.00 -15.69 2.23
C ALA A 90 4.89 -15.28 3.19
N VAL A 91 4.86 -13.99 3.55
CA VAL A 91 3.83 -13.41 4.43
C VAL A 91 2.68 -12.92 3.56
N ILE A 92 1.75 -13.81 3.24
CA ILE A 92 0.59 -13.52 2.37
C ILE A 92 -0.71 -13.96 3.03
N GLY A 93 -1.78 -13.19 2.85
CA GLY A 93 -3.10 -13.53 3.38
C GLY A 93 -4.17 -13.65 2.31
N GLY A 94 -5.35 -14.07 2.73
CA GLY A 94 -6.50 -14.31 1.88
C GLY A 94 -7.17 -15.65 2.19
N THR A 95 -7.70 -16.28 1.15
CA THR A 95 -8.28 -17.62 1.22
C THR A 95 -7.22 -18.62 0.79
N LEU A 96 -6.80 -19.50 1.70
CA LEU A 96 -5.92 -20.61 1.39
C LEU A 96 -6.77 -21.86 1.16
N ARG A 97 -6.64 -22.45 -0.02
CA ARG A 97 -7.23 -23.74 -0.35
C ARG A 97 -6.12 -24.76 -0.59
N VAL A 98 -6.22 -25.89 0.09
CA VAL A 98 -5.32 -27.03 -0.04
C VAL A 98 -6.08 -28.19 -0.65
N VAL A 99 -5.44 -28.87 -1.60
CA VAL A 99 -5.92 -30.09 -2.24
C VAL A 99 -4.84 -31.15 -2.10
N VAL A 100 -5.21 -32.34 -1.65
CA VAL A 100 -4.31 -33.48 -1.54
C VAL A 100 -4.86 -34.64 -2.35
N GLN A 101 -4.06 -35.15 -3.28
CA GLN A 101 -4.39 -36.38 -3.99
C GLN A 101 -4.03 -37.59 -3.11
N VAL A 102 -5.02 -38.41 -2.78
CA VAL A 102 -4.89 -39.60 -1.93
C VAL A 102 -5.50 -40.79 -2.67
N GLY A 103 -4.65 -41.60 -3.31
CA GLY A 103 -5.10 -42.62 -4.25
C GLY A 103 -5.90 -41.99 -5.40
N GLN A 104 -7.16 -42.42 -5.58
CA GLN A 104 -8.07 -41.87 -6.59
C GLN A 104 -8.96 -40.71 -6.07
N ARG A 105 -8.83 -40.32 -4.80
CA ARG A 105 -9.67 -39.29 -4.16
C ARG A 105 -8.90 -37.99 -3.99
N GLU A 106 -9.63 -36.87 -3.98
CA GLU A 106 -9.11 -35.57 -3.57
C GLU A 106 -9.63 -35.21 -2.17
N PHE A 107 -8.72 -34.83 -1.28
CA PHE A 107 -9.02 -34.18 -0.03
C PHE A 107 -8.88 -32.67 -0.23
N ILE A 108 -9.86 -31.89 0.20
CA ILE A 108 -9.91 -30.44 0.00
C ILE A 108 -10.17 -29.76 1.35
N ARG A 109 -9.35 -28.78 1.70
CA ARG A 109 -9.53 -27.96 2.90
C ARG A 109 -9.30 -26.48 2.61
N THR A 110 -10.20 -25.64 3.11
CA THR A 110 -10.14 -24.20 2.91
C THR A 110 -10.10 -23.47 4.25
N VAL A 111 -9.18 -22.50 4.38
CA VAL A 111 -9.05 -21.62 5.55
C VAL A 111 -8.87 -20.16 5.14
N LYS A 112 -8.92 -19.26 6.11
CA LYS A 112 -8.63 -17.83 5.94
C LYS A 112 -7.36 -17.45 6.67
N VAL A 113 -6.53 -16.63 6.04
CA VAL A 113 -5.35 -16.01 6.66
C VAL A 113 -5.55 -14.49 6.61
N LEU A 114 -5.70 -13.87 7.76
CA LEU A 114 -5.89 -12.42 7.94
C LEU A 114 -4.66 -11.80 8.62
N ALA A 115 -4.59 -10.49 8.77
CA ALA A 115 -3.46 -9.81 9.40
C ALA A 115 -3.91 -8.94 10.57
N LYS A 116 -3.15 -9.03 11.67
CA LYS A 116 -3.35 -8.14 12.82
C LYS A 116 -2.72 -6.77 12.57
N GLN A 117 -3.33 -5.75 13.16
CA GLN A 117 -2.75 -4.41 13.19
C GLN A 117 -1.52 -4.38 14.10
N PRO A 118 -0.31 -4.02 13.63
CA PRO A 118 0.87 -3.90 14.49
C PRO A 118 0.83 -2.78 15.54
N GLY A 119 0.05 -1.73 15.30
CA GLY A 119 0.01 -0.51 16.12
C GLY A 119 1.09 0.51 15.76
N ALA A 120 0.82 1.78 16.03
CA ALA A 120 1.66 2.89 15.61
C ALA A 120 3.07 2.85 16.21
N ASP A 121 3.20 2.52 17.50
CA ASP A 121 4.49 2.51 18.19
C ASP A 121 5.45 1.46 17.61
N ARG A 122 4.92 0.29 17.24
CA ARG A 122 5.70 -0.77 16.61
C ARG A 122 6.19 -0.35 15.22
N ILE A 123 5.34 0.30 14.44
CA ILE A 123 5.72 0.83 13.12
C ILE A 123 6.80 1.92 13.26
N LYS A 124 6.62 2.87 14.18
CA LYS A 124 7.61 3.94 14.45
C LYS A 124 8.94 3.37 14.91
N ALA A 125 8.93 2.44 15.88
CA ALA A 125 10.14 1.77 16.34
C ALA A 125 10.86 1.07 15.18
N TYR A 126 10.13 0.40 14.30
CA TYR A 126 10.70 -0.23 13.11
C TYR A 126 11.34 0.79 12.17
N ILE A 127 10.66 1.90 11.85
CA ILE A 127 11.21 2.96 10.98
C ILE A 127 12.50 3.55 11.56
N ARG A 128 12.56 3.79 12.87
CA ARG A 128 13.75 4.34 13.54
C ARG A 128 14.97 3.44 13.40
N THR A 129 14.79 2.12 13.45
CA THR A 129 15.91 1.18 13.20
C THR A 129 16.43 1.20 11.75
N ARG A 130 15.71 1.85 10.81
CA ARG A 130 16.14 2.05 9.43
C ARG A 130 16.74 3.43 9.18
N ASP A 131 16.74 4.33 10.16
CA ASP A 131 17.22 5.72 10.02
C ASP A 131 16.54 6.46 8.85
N GLU A 132 15.20 6.50 8.86
CA GLU A 132 14.41 7.19 7.84
C GLU A 132 13.20 7.94 8.46
N PRO A 133 13.44 9.03 9.21
CA PRO A 133 12.39 9.73 9.98
C PRO A 133 11.31 10.37 9.10
N LEU A 134 11.62 10.72 7.85
CA LEU A 134 10.63 11.21 6.89
C LEU A 134 9.51 10.21 6.62
N MET A 135 9.80 8.90 6.74
CA MET A 135 8.79 7.86 6.54
C MET A 135 7.70 7.91 7.64
N GLU A 136 8.04 8.28 8.87
CA GLU A 136 7.02 8.45 9.93
C GLU A 136 6.01 9.56 9.55
N ARG A 137 6.51 10.69 9.02
CA ARG A 137 5.64 11.81 8.57
C ARG A 137 4.74 11.41 7.42
N LEU A 138 5.27 10.69 6.43
CA LEU A 138 4.49 10.21 5.30
C LEU A 138 3.42 9.22 5.75
N ILE A 139 3.76 8.20 6.54
CA ILE A 139 2.78 7.21 7.03
C ILE A 139 1.68 7.86 7.88
N GLN A 140 2.03 8.85 8.70
CA GLN A 140 1.04 9.61 9.47
C GLN A 140 -0.01 10.26 8.56
N GLN A 141 0.41 10.80 7.42
CA GLN A 141 -0.48 11.40 6.42
C GLN A 141 -1.23 10.36 5.59
N GLU A 142 -0.55 9.31 5.11
CA GLU A 142 -1.11 8.31 4.18
C GLU A 142 -2.14 7.39 4.84
N SER A 143 -1.87 6.90 6.04
CA SER A 143 -2.68 5.85 6.67
C SER A 143 -2.94 6.05 8.15
N ARG A 144 -2.31 7.05 8.79
CA ARG A 144 -2.32 7.22 10.25
C ARG A 144 -1.79 5.98 10.97
N PHE A 145 -0.70 5.42 10.46
CA PHE A 145 -0.07 4.19 10.97
C PHE A 145 -0.98 2.95 10.98
N LYS A 146 -1.97 2.93 10.10
CA LYS A 146 -2.89 1.80 9.98
C LYS A 146 -2.46 0.93 8.81
N HIS A 147 -2.28 -0.37 9.03
CA HIS A 147 -1.98 -1.32 7.96
C HIS A 147 -3.23 -2.05 7.43
N VAL A 148 -4.09 -2.49 8.34
CA VAL A 148 -5.32 -3.25 8.05
C VAL A 148 -6.58 -2.48 8.44
N ILE A 149 -7.71 -2.84 7.85
CA ILE A 149 -9.04 -2.42 8.32
C ILE A 149 -9.43 -3.35 9.47
N ASN A 150 -9.67 -2.82 10.67
CA ASN A 150 -9.91 -3.66 11.85
C ASN A 150 -11.20 -4.50 11.72
N LYS A 151 -12.16 -4.04 10.91
CA LYS A 151 -13.41 -4.75 10.65
C LYS A 151 -13.23 -6.12 9.98
N ASP A 152 -12.28 -6.25 9.07
CA ASP A 152 -12.07 -7.49 8.29
C ASP A 152 -10.63 -8.02 8.33
N LEU A 153 -9.72 -7.27 8.95
CA LEU A 153 -8.32 -7.63 9.15
C LEU A 153 -7.57 -7.91 7.84
N GLU A 154 -7.99 -7.28 6.75
CA GLU A 154 -7.25 -7.27 5.48
C GLU A 154 -6.52 -5.93 5.28
N PRO A 155 -5.42 -5.89 4.50
CA PRO A 155 -4.70 -4.67 4.20
C PRO A 155 -5.59 -3.54 3.65
N ILE A 156 -5.24 -2.29 3.97
CA ILE A 156 -5.88 -1.12 3.39
C ILE A 156 -5.59 -1.06 1.90
N VAL A 157 -6.61 -0.73 1.11
CA VAL A 157 -6.54 -0.57 -0.34
C VAL A 157 -7.20 0.76 -0.73
N ALA A 158 -6.44 1.70 -1.28
CA ALA A 158 -6.98 2.93 -1.84
C ALA A 158 -7.55 2.73 -3.26
N GLY A 159 -8.41 3.66 -3.68
CA GLY A 159 -9.10 3.61 -4.98
C GLY A 159 -8.17 3.67 -6.19
N ASP A 160 -6.98 4.25 -6.01
CA ASP A 160 -5.89 4.36 -6.98
C ASP A 160 -4.89 3.20 -6.92
N ARG A 161 -5.18 2.17 -6.10
CA ARG A 161 -4.32 1.00 -5.84
C ARG A 161 -3.13 1.30 -4.92
N GLY A 162 -3.25 2.25 -3.98
CA GLY A 162 -2.37 2.30 -2.81
C GLY A 162 -2.62 1.15 -1.84
N PHE A 163 -1.56 0.47 -1.36
CA PHE A 163 -1.68 -0.68 -0.47
C PHE A 163 -0.94 -0.51 0.87
N GLY A 164 -1.59 -0.96 1.94
CA GLY A 164 -0.97 -1.12 3.25
C GLY A 164 -0.68 0.20 3.96
N VAL A 165 0.30 0.20 4.85
CA VAL A 165 0.55 1.32 5.78
C VAL A 165 1.21 2.50 5.09
N VAL A 166 1.99 2.26 4.03
CA VAL A 166 2.66 3.28 3.24
C VAL A 166 1.83 3.71 2.02
N GLN A 167 0.71 3.04 1.73
CA GLN A 167 -0.07 3.26 0.51
C GLN A 167 0.78 3.10 -0.77
N LEU A 168 1.58 2.03 -0.85
CA LEU A 168 2.40 1.75 -2.03
C LEU A 168 1.53 1.54 -3.28
N THR A 169 1.81 2.27 -4.36
CA THR A 169 0.98 2.26 -5.59
C THR A 169 1.77 1.88 -6.84
N ASN A 170 2.90 2.56 -7.12
CA ASN A 170 3.68 2.38 -8.35
C ASN A 170 5.20 2.41 -8.06
N PRO A 171 5.97 1.36 -8.41
CA PRO A 171 5.52 0.09 -9.00
C PRO A 171 4.53 -0.66 -8.10
N MET A 172 3.69 -1.50 -8.72
CA MET A 172 2.73 -2.33 -7.99
C MET A 172 3.48 -3.17 -6.94
N PRO A 173 3.12 -3.11 -5.65
CA PRO A 173 3.76 -3.92 -4.62
C PRO A 173 3.50 -5.41 -4.86
N SER A 174 4.47 -6.24 -4.47
CA SER A 174 4.31 -7.69 -4.46
C SER A 174 3.26 -8.12 -3.45
N TYR A 175 2.78 -9.36 -3.57
CA TYR A 175 1.75 -9.89 -2.65
C TYR A 175 2.21 -9.87 -1.18
N SER A 176 3.49 -10.17 -0.92
CA SER A 176 4.08 -10.15 0.43
C SER A 176 4.23 -8.72 0.95
N GLN A 177 4.66 -7.78 0.10
CA GLN A 177 4.72 -6.34 0.45
C GLN A 177 3.35 -5.72 0.77
N ILE A 178 2.25 -6.35 0.35
CA ILE A 178 0.89 -5.87 0.69
C ILE A 178 0.46 -6.38 2.06
N TRP A 179 0.77 -7.63 2.41
CA TRP A 179 0.31 -8.29 3.64
C TRP A 179 1.29 -8.20 4.81
N SER A 180 2.58 -8.02 4.54
CA SER A 180 3.60 -7.75 5.54
C SER A 180 3.79 -6.24 5.70
N TRP A 181 3.36 -5.70 6.84
CA TRP A 181 3.57 -4.28 7.13
C TRP A 181 5.06 -3.91 7.14
N LYS A 182 5.94 -4.84 7.54
CA LYS A 182 7.40 -4.64 7.53
C LYS A 182 7.93 -4.51 6.11
N GLU A 183 7.57 -5.43 5.21
CA GLU A 183 7.97 -5.34 3.81
C GLU A 183 7.34 -4.13 3.10
N ASN A 184 6.13 -3.75 3.49
CA ASN A 184 5.47 -2.53 3.00
C ASN A 184 6.28 -1.28 3.39
N VAL A 185 6.70 -1.19 4.66
CA VAL A 185 7.55 -0.09 5.16
C VAL A 185 8.92 -0.09 4.49
N ASP A 186 9.60 -1.23 4.39
CA ASP A 186 10.93 -1.31 3.79
C ASP A 186 10.90 -0.93 2.30
N ALA A 187 9.86 -1.35 1.56
CA ALA A 187 9.67 -0.95 0.17
C ALA A 187 9.36 0.55 0.04
N GLY A 188 8.60 1.11 0.98
CA GLY A 188 8.38 2.55 1.11
C GLY A 188 9.67 3.33 1.32
N ILE A 189 10.50 2.88 2.26
CA ILE A 189 11.80 3.50 2.59
C ILE A 189 12.72 3.43 1.36
N ALA A 190 12.79 2.29 0.70
CA ALA A 190 13.58 2.14 -0.52
C ALA A 190 13.12 3.10 -1.64
N LEU A 191 11.80 3.28 -1.80
CA LEU A 191 11.25 4.25 -2.75
C LEU A 191 11.61 5.69 -2.35
N LEU A 192 11.42 6.04 -1.07
CA LEU A 192 11.71 7.37 -0.55
C LEU A 192 13.17 7.75 -0.77
N ARG A 193 14.10 6.83 -0.48
CA ARG A 193 15.55 7.03 -0.71
C ARG A 193 15.87 7.26 -2.18
N LYS A 194 15.22 6.54 -3.10
CA LYS A 194 15.35 6.79 -4.54
C LYS A 194 14.88 8.20 -4.92
N LYS A 195 13.77 8.66 -4.33
CA LYS A 195 13.24 10.02 -4.54
C LYS A 195 14.18 11.09 -3.98
N ARG A 196 14.73 10.89 -2.78
CA ARG A 196 15.74 11.76 -2.16
C ARG A 196 17.00 11.86 -3.02
N ALA A 197 17.52 10.73 -3.49
CA ALA A 197 18.67 10.72 -4.39
C ALA A 197 18.39 11.46 -5.71
N ALA A 198 17.18 11.36 -6.24
CA ALA A 198 16.78 12.12 -7.44
C ALA A 198 16.66 13.63 -7.17
N ALA A 199 16.10 14.02 -6.02
CA ALA A 199 16.04 15.41 -5.58
C ALA A 199 17.45 16.01 -5.46
N LYS A 200 18.35 15.30 -4.77
CA LYS A 200 19.76 15.67 -4.62
C LYS A 200 20.43 15.93 -5.97
N ARG A 201 20.31 14.98 -6.91
CA ARG A 201 20.89 15.13 -8.26
C ARG A 201 20.33 16.33 -9.02
N ASP A 202 19.05 16.65 -8.84
CA ASP A 202 18.46 17.80 -9.53
C ASP A 202 18.93 19.13 -8.92
N PHE A 203 19.07 19.21 -7.60
CA PHE A 203 19.69 20.38 -6.96
C PHE A 203 21.14 20.60 -7.42
N GLU A 204 21.92 19.53 -7.54
CA GLU A 204 23.35 19.59 -7.90
C GLU A 204 23.61 19.92 -9.38
N LYS A 205 22.59 19.85 -10.25
CA LYS A 205 22.69 20.28 -11.66
C LYS A 205 22.77 21.79 -11.80
N GLU A 206 22.03 22.52 -10.97
CA GLU A 206 22.06 23.97 -10.97
C GLU A 206 23.28 24.44 -10.16
N LYS A 207 24.33 24.89 -10.87
CA LYS A 207 25.55 25.42 -10.25
C LYS A 207 25.55 26.95 -10.25
N PRO A 208 26.22 27.59 -9.27
CA PRO A 208 26.78 27.04 -8.04
C PRO A 208 25.80 27.28 -6.89
N VAL A 209 24.91 26.33 -6.60
CA VAL A 209 23.83 26.59 -5.63
C VAL A 209 23.85 25.61 -4.47
N SER A 210 23.97 26.15 -3.26
CA SER A 210 23.74 25.43 -2.00
C SER A 210 22.25 25.23 -1.74
N TYR A 211 21.86 24.05 -1.28
CA TYR A 211 20.53 23.74 -0.75
C TYR A 211 20.67 23.23 0.69
N THR A 212 19.63 23.37 1.51
CA THR A 212 19.61 22.86 2.89
C THR A 212 19.03 21.43 2.95
N ASP A 213 19.26 20.73 4.06
CA ASP A 213 18.63 19.43 4.30
C ASP A 213 17.10 19.53 4.34
N GLU A 214 16.55 20.63 4.89
CA GLU A 214 15.11 20.90 4.91
C GLU A 214 14.53 21.06 3.50
N MET A 215 15.26 21.68 2.59
CA MET A 215 14.87 21.77 1.18
C MET A 215 14.89 20.39 0.52
N LEU A 216 15.91 19.58 0.83
CA LEU A 216 16.00 18.21 0.31
C LEU A 216 14.86 17.33 0.85
N ASP A 217 14.49 17.48 2.12
CA ASP A 217 13.36 16.81 2.75
C ASP A 217 12.04 17.20 2.07
N THR A 218 11.79 18.50 1.92
CA THR A 218 10.60 19.04 1.25
C THR A 218 10.50 18.55 -0.19
N GLU A 219 11.59 18.63 -0.95
CA GLU A 219 11.65 18.15 -2.33
C GLU A 219 11.42 16.63 -2.42
N THR A 220 11.92 15.87 -1.43
CA THR A 220 11.69 14.42 -1.32
C THR A 220 10.21 14.11 -1.08
N ILE A 221 9.57 14.81 -0.15
CA ILE A 221 8.13 14.68 0.15
C ILE A 221 7.28 15.06 -1.06
N THR A 222 7.61 16.14 -1.76
CA THR A 222 6.91 16.52 -2.99
C THR A 222 7.01 15.43 -4.06
N ARG A 223 8.18 14.83 -4.23
CA ARG A 223 8.39 13.74 -5.22
C ARG A 223 7.74 12.42 -4.83
N TRP A 224 7.39 12.24 -3.55
CA TRP A 224 6.59 11.11 -3.08
C TRP A 224 5.19 11.15 -3.71
N ASN A 225 4.48 12.28 -3.59
CA ASN A 225 3.16 12.47 -4.19
C ASN A 225 3.23 12.77 -5.71
N GLY A 226 4.29 13.46 -6.15
CA GLY A 226 4.60 13.75 -7.54
C GLY A 226 4.87 15.23 -7.81
N GLY A 227 5.85 15.51 -8.69
CA GLY A 227 6.25 16.87 -9.06
C GLY A 227 7.61 17.28 -8.49
N LYS A 228 7.87 18.59 -8.46
CA LYS A 228 9.05 19.24 -7.89
C LYS A 228 8.58 20.42 -7.04
N TYR A 229 9.23 20.68 -5.90
CA TYR A 229 8.82 21.76 -5.01
C TYR A 229 9.53 23.06 -5.35
N HIS A 230 10.84 22.95 -5.59
CA HIS A 230 11.69 24.12 -5.80
C HIS A 230 11.94 24.39 -7.29
N GLU A 231 11.95 25.67 -7.63
CA GLU A 231 12.45 26.19 -8.89
C GLU A 231 13.57 27.20 -8.61
N TRP A 232 14.50 27.34 -9.56
CA TRP A 232 15.61 28.26 -9.42
C TRP A 232 15.20 29.66 -9.89
N ASP A 233 15.25 30.64 -8.98
CA ASP A 233 15.01 32.04 -9.28
C ASP A 233 16.32 32.68 -9.76
N GLN A 234 16.42 32.93 -11.07
CA GLN A 234 17.64 33.44 -11.70
C GLN A 234 18.01 34.86 -11.25
N ASP A 235 17.04 35.68 -10.88
CA ASP A 235 17.28 37.06 -10.46
C ASP A 235 17.79 37.10 -9.02
N LYS A 236 17.13 36.33 -8.15
CA LYS A 236 17.48 36.26 -6.72
C LYS A 236 18.62 35.29 -6.42
N LYS A 237 19.08 34.53 -7.44
CA LYS A 237 20.07 33.46 -7.32
C LYS A 237 19.79 32.56 -6.11
N LYS A 238 18.55 32.10 -5.99
CA LYS A 238 18.13 31.19 -4.93
C LYS A 238 17.03 30.24 -5.37
N TRP A 239 16.95 29.09 -4.71
CA TRP A 239 15.80 28.20 -4.83
C TRP A 239 14.58 28.82 -4.15
N VAL A 240 13.43 28.73 -4.81
CA VAL A 240 12.15 29.23 -4.31
C VAL A 240 11.08 28.16 -4.51
N ARG A 241 10.03 28.18 -3.67
CA ARG A 241 8.82 27.38 -3.91
C ARG A 241 8.26 27.70 -5.30
N GLN A 242 7.86 26.66 -6.04
CA GLN A 242 7.26 26.78 -7.36
C GLN A 242 6.07 27.75 -7.34
N LYS A 243 6.19 28.88 -8.06
CA LYS A 243 5.20 29.97 -8.01
C LYS A 243 3.97 29.69 -8.84
N SER A 244 4.07 28.80 -9.84
CA SER A 244 2.94 28.46 -10.70
C SER A 244 1.86 27.64 -10.01
N ILE A 245 2.11 27.10 -8.82
CA ILE A 245 1.14 26.26 -8.12
C ILE A 245 0.48 27.02 -6.96
N LEU A 246 -0.82 27.25 -7.10
CA LEU A 246 -1.69 27.68 -6.00
C LEU A 246 -2.33 26.45 -5.36
N CYS A 247 -2.24 26.33 -4.04
CA CYS A 247 -2.75 25.16 -3.32
C CYS A 247 -4.11 25.45 -2.68
N ASP A 248 -4.98 24.43 -2.69
CA ASP A 248 -6.21 24.45 -1.90
C ASP A 248 -5.89 24.04 -0.46
N THR A 249 -5.83 25.03 0.43
CA THR A 249 -5.48 24.85 1.85
C THR A 249 -6.52 24.04 2.63
N LYS A 250 -7.73 23.84 2.08
CA LYS A 250 -8.78 22.99 2.66
C LYS A 250 -8.61 21.51 2.31
N THR A 251 -7.64 21.19 1.47
CA THR A 251 -7.36 19.83 1.01
C THR A 251 -5.94 19.40 1.38
N GLY A 252 -5.63 18.12 1.19
CA GLY A 252 -4.29 17.61 1.52
C GLY A 252 -3.28 17.67 0.38
N ASN A 253 -3.71 17.75 -0.88
CA ASN A 253 -2.81 17.67 -2.04
C ASN A 253 -3.41 18.20 -3.35
N ILE A 254 -4.48 19.00 -3.30
CA ILE A 254 -5.09 19.58 -4.50
C ILE A 254 -4.57 21.01 -4.68
N GLY A 255 -4.36 21.38 -5.94
CA GLY A 255 -4.04 22.75 -6.31
C GLY A 255 -4.24 22.99 -7.81
N TRP A 256 -3.88 24.18 -8.23
CA TRP A 256 -4.07 24.69 -9.59
C TRP A 256 -2.77 25.15 -10.17
N ASP A 257 -2.63 24.89 -11.47
CA ASP A 257 -1.58 25.50 -12.27
C ASP A 257 -2.05 26.88 -12.74
N MET A 258 -1.43 27.92 -12.20
CA MET A 258 -1.79 29.31 -12.46
C MET A 258 -1.29 29.81 -13.81
N THR A 259 -0.50 29.02 -14.55
CA THR A 259 -0.16 29.33 -15.94
C THR A 259 -1.27 28.97 -16.91
N LEU A 260 -2.27 28.21 -16.48
CA LEU A 260 -3.44 27.90 -17.30
C LEU A 260 -4.37 29.10 -17.34
N GLU A 261 -4.83 29.46 -18.53
CA GLU A 261 -5.74 30.59 -18.74
C GLU A 261 -7.00 30.48 -17.89
N SER A 262 -7.56 29.26 -17.74
CA SER A 262 -8.75 29.01 -16.93
C SER A 262 -8.56 29.24 -15.43
N ASN A 263 -7.32 29.32 -14.95
CA ASN A 263 -6.97 29.55 -13.54
C ASN A 263 -6.34 30.94 -13.30
N SER A 264 -5.73 31.55 -14.32
CA SER A 264 -4.99 32.80 -14.19
C SER A 264 -5.82 33.92 -13.58
N GLY A 265 -5.22 34.67 -12.64
CA GLY A 265 -5.85 35.80 -11.95
C GLY A 265 -6.91 35.43 -10.90
N LYS A 266 -7.29 34.15 -10.78
CA LYS A 266 -8.28 33.70 -9.79
C LYS A 266 -7.64 33.47 -8.42
N THR A 267 -8.44 33.69 -7.39
CA THR A 267 -8.10 33.41 -5.99
C THR A 267 -8.35 31.95 -5.63
N GLU A 268 -7.77 31.50 -4.52
CA GLU A 268 -8.01 30.15 -3.98
C GLU A 268 -9.49 29.89 -3.74
N SER A 269 -10.24 30.86 -3.18
CA SER A 269 -11.66 30.69 -2.89
C SER A 269 -12.48 30.50 -4.15
N GLU A 270 -12.23 31.28 -5.20
CA GLU A 270 -12.95 31.17 -6.47
C GLU A 270 -12.72 29.81 -7.13
N LEU A 271 -11.46 29.33 -7.13
CA LEU A 271 -11.12 28.04 -7.72
C LEU A 271 -11.65 26.87 -6.88
N HIS A 272 -11.57 26.97 -5.55
CA HIS A 272 -12.14 25.97 -4.64
C HIS A 272 -13.66 25.85 -4.86
N ASP A 273 -14.38 26.97 -4.91
CA ASP A 273 -15.82 26.95 -5.09
C ASP A 273 -16.23 26.42 -6.47
N ARG A 274 -15.44 26.69 -7.51
CA ARG A 274 -15.61 26.09 -8.84
C ARG A 274 -15.45 24.57 -8.81
N ASP A 275 -14.43 24.05 -8.13
CA ASP A 275 -13.96 22.67 -8.35
C ASP A 275 -14.32 21.67 -7.24
N LYS A 276 -14.65 22.11 -6.01
CA LYS A 276 -14.82 21.21 -4.86
C LYS A 276 -15.80 20.05 -5.07
N LEU A 277 -16.80 20.24 -5.93
CA LEU A 277 -17.79 19.20 -6.26
C LEU A 277 -17.22 18.09 -7.16
N THR A 278 -16.15 18.36 -7.91
CA THR A 278 -15.53 17.40 -8.84
C THR A 278 -14.41 16.59 -8.19
N TYR A 279 -13.88 17.00 -7.03
CA TYR A 279 -12.80 16.28 -6.33
C TYR A 279 -13.13 14.82 -6.04
N SER A 280 -14.39 14.54 -5.70
CA SER A 280 -14.86 13.17 -5.44
C SER A 280 -14.77 12.24 -6.65
N LYS A 281 -14.73 12.79 -7.87
CA LYS A 281 -14.54 12.05 -9.13
C LYS A 281 -13.07 11.73 -9.41
N MET A 282 -12.14 12.15 -8.55
CA MET A 282 -10.70 11.94 -8.71
C MET A 282 -10.22 12.45 -10.08
N LYS A 283 -9.32 11.73 -10.75
CA LYS A 283 -8.83 12.09 -12.10
C LYS A 283 -9.94 12.28 -13.14
N ALA A 284 -11.10 11.65 -12.98
CA ALA A 284 -12.21 11.82 -13.91
C ALA A 284 -12.98 13.15 -13.72
N GLY A 285 -12.70 13.91 -12.66
CA GLY A 285 -13.22 15.26 -12.43
C GLY A 285 -12.25 16.37 -12.81
N GLN A 286 -11.11 16.03 -13.43
CA GLN A 286 -10.12 16.98 -13.92
C GLN A 286 -10.35 17.18 -15.42
N ASP A 287 -10.77 18.38 -15.81
CA ASP A 287 -11.04 18.76 -17.20
C ASP A 287 -10.68 20.23 -17.44
N GLU A 288 -10.99 20.77 -18.62
CA GLU A 288 -10.64 22.14 -19.00
C GLU A 288 -11.37 23.20 -18.14
N GLU A 289 -12.61 22.92 -17.73
CA GLU A 289 -13.40 23.79 -16.87
C GLU A 289 -12.94 23.69 -15.41
N HIS A 290 -12.59 22.47 -15.00
CA HIS A 290 -12.15 22.07 -13.67
C HIS A 290 -10.68 21.65 -13.66
N ALA A 291 -9.81 22.60 -14.01
CA ALA A 291 -8.37 22.38 -14.17
C ALA A 291 -7.58 22.30 -12.84
N TRP A 292 -8.12 21.60 -11.84
CA TRP A 292 -7.39 21.25 -10.63
C TRP A 292 -6.55 19.99 -10.85
N LYS A 293 -5.50 19.81 -10.05
CA LYS A 293 -4.63 18.62 -10.09
C LYS A 293 -4.19 18.18 -8.71
N TYR A 294 -3.83 16.91 -8.59
CA TYR A 294 -3.02 16.44 -7.47
C TYR A 294 -1.60 17.02 -7.61
N SER A 295 -1.09 17.62 -6.54
CA SER A 295 0.15 18.36 -6.54
C SER A 295 1.00 17.99 -5.33
N GLY A 296 2.23 17.50 -5.59
CA GLY A 296 3.19 17.27 -4.53
C GLY A 296 3.69 18.55 -3.86
N VAL A 297 3.56 19.71 -4.50
CA VAL A 297 3.82 21.00 -3.85
C VAL A 297 2.83 21.20 -2.71
N CYS A 298 1.53 21.04 -3.01
CA CYS A 298 0.46 21.19 -2.03
C CYS A 298 0.50 20.11 -0.95
N TYR A 299 0.87 18.89 -1.32
CA TYR A 299 1.10 17.81 -0.37
C TYR A 299 2.22 18.14 0.63
N ALA A 300 3.35 18.68 0.15
CA ALA A 300 4.45 19.07 1.02
C ALA A 300 4.09 20.26 1.92
N ASP A 301 3.41 21.27 1.38
CA ASP A 301 2.90 22.40 2.18
C ASP A 301 1.97 21.92 3.31
N HIS A 302 1.05 21.01 3.00
CA HIS A 302 0.12 20.42 3.97
C HIS A 302 0.82 19.60 5.05
N ILE A 303 1.87 18.85 4.69
CA ILE A 303 2.68 18.10 5.67
C ILE A 303 3.55 19.02 6.53
N ALA A 304 4.00 20.15 6.00
CA ALA A 304 4.79 21.13 6.74
C ALA A 304 3.93 21.95 7.72
N ALA A 305 2.63 22.12 7.45
CA ALA A 305 1.70 22.84 8.31
C ALA A 305 1.20 22.05 9.54
N LYS A 306 1.64 20.79 9.72
CA LYS A 306 1.25 19.88 10.81
C LYS A 306 2.40 19.61 11.76
#